data_AF-A0A2G6R0W6-F1
#
_entry.id   AF-A0A2G6R0W6-F1
#
_cell.length_a   1.000
_cell.length_b   1.000
_cell.length_c   1.000
_cell.angle_alpha   90.00
_cell.angle_beta   90.00
_cell.angle_gamma   90.00
#
_symmetry.space_group_name_H-M   'P 1'
#
loop_
_entity.id
_entity.type
_entity.pdbx_description
1 polymer ?
#
loop_
_entity_poly.entity_id
_entity_poly.type
_entity_poly.pdbx_seq_one_letter_code
_entity_poly.pdbx_strand_id
1 'polypeptide(L)'
;SKSYPIKYSKGNSMVWQIIRVLPFLFINGRGEYLWLRKFCEENKIDKVISDNRFGLWNKKVHSVYMTHQVMIKMPMAFKIFEPISYWVHKTIMKQYTECWIPDVEENGGFSGDLSHKYSLPKNTKFIGVLSRFDIYKEMEQDETYDNVIILSGVEPQRSIFEKRMTEEYKDKQEKTLMIVGKPDKEIHSEKIGQITKFTHLDDEQLVPYLKGCKTIVCRAGYSTVMDLETLGVEHKAIYFPTLGQTEQEYLAVYLNEKKK
;
A
#
# COMPACT_ATOMS: atom_id res chain seq x y z
N SER A 1 -12.51 16.06 8.65
CA SER A 1 -12.57 14.68 8.15
C SER A 1 -11.81 13.77 9.09
N LYS A 2 -12.48 12.99 9.96
CA LYS A 2 -11.81 11.90 10.69
C LYS A 2 -11.74 10.74 9.70
N SER A 3 -10.59 10.53 9.07
CA SER A 3 -10.32 9.33 8.25
C SER A 3 -10.71 8.08 9.04
N TYR A 4 -11.23 7.05 8.35
CA TYR A 4 -11.73 5.84 9.00
C TYR A 4 -10.75 5.35 10.07
N PRO A 5 -11.12 5.35 11.37
CA PRO A 5 -10.18 5.04 12.44
C PRO A 5 -9.98 3.52 12.50
N ILE A 6 -9.18 2.98 11.58
CA ILE A 6 -8.74 1.60 11.63
C ILE A 6 -7.64 1.54 12.69
N LYS A 7 -8.00 1.15 13.92
CA LYS A 7 -7.04 0.92 15.02
C LYS A 7 -6.55 -0.53 14.95
N TYR A 8 -5.43 -0.79 14.28
CA TYR A 8 -4.84 -2.13 14.23
C TYR A 8 -4.61 -2.70 15.65
N SER A 9 -5.24 -3.83 15.96
CA SER A 9 -5.21 -4.47 17.26
C SER A 9 -4.73 -5.92 17.13
N LYS A 10 -4.14 -6.49 18.19
CA LYS A 10 -3.58 -7.84 18.16
C LYS A 10 -4.70 -8.90 18.11
N GLY A 11 -4.72 -9.74 17.08
CA GLY A 11 -5.53 -10.97 17.02
C GLY A 11 -7.03 -10.77 16.78
N ASN A 12 -7.88 -11.55 17.48
CA ASN A 12 -9.35 -11.59 17.35
C ASN A 12 -10.07 -10.24 17.53
N SER A 13 -9.37 -9.23 18.04
CA SER A 13 -9.87 -7.86 18.19
C SER A 13 -10.05 -7.12 16.84
N MET A 14 -9.26 -7.47 15.83
CA MET A 14 -9.34 -6.86 14.49
C MET A 14 -10.60 -7.27 13.74
N VAL A 15 -11.03 -8.52 13.90
CA VAL A 15 -12.30 -9.03 13.38
C VAL A 15 -13.49 -8.19 13.87
N TRP A 16 -13.57 -7.96 15.18
CA TRP A 16 -14.64 -7.20 15.79
C TRP A 16 -14.62 -5.72 15.40
N GLN A 17 -13.44 -5.20 15.07
CA GLN A 17 -13.29 -3.86 14.54
C GLN A 17 -13.75 -3.76 13.08
N ILE A 18 -13.43 -4.73 12.21
CA ILE A 18 -13.92 -4.76 10.83
C ILE A 18 -15.46 -4.78 10.82
N ILE A 19 -16.08 -5.64 11.63
CA ILE A 19 -17.55 -5.72 11.76
C ILE A 19 -18.14 -4.40 12.26
N ARG A 20 -17.47 -3.69 13.18
CA ARG A 20 -17.90 -2.36 13.66
C ARG A 20 -17.68 -1.23 12.65
N VAL A 21 -16.68 -1.35 11.79
CA VAL A 21 -16.34 -0.35 10.76
C VAL A 21 -17.31 -0.44 9.58
N LEU A 22 -17.88 -1.61 9.27
CA LEU A 22 -18.82 -1.78 8.16
C LEU A 22 -20.08 -0.87 8.24
N PRO A 23 -20.86 -0.82 9.33
CA PRO A 23 -21.96 0.13 9.47
C PRO A 23 -21.51 1.59 9.39
N PHE A 24 -20.32 1.90 9.94
CA PHE A 24 -19.73 3.23 9.92
C PHE A 24 -19.32 3.65 8.48
N LEU A 25 -18.86 2.72 7.65
CA LEU A 25 -18.57 2.95 6.23
C LEU A 25 -19.83 3.35 5.46
N PHE A 26 -20.97 2.70 5.71
CA PHE A 26 -22.24 3.04 5.06
C PHE A 26 -22.81 4.38 5.52
N ILE A 27 -22.84 4.64 6.83
CA ILE A 27 -23.36 5.90 7.38
C ILE A 27 -22.48 7.08 6.94
N ASN A 28 -21.15 6.95 7.04
CA ASN A 28 -20.25 7.97 6.55
C ASN A 28 -20.29 8.09 5.03
N GLY A 29 -20.48 6.99 4.31
CA GLY A 29 -20.60 7.02 2.85
C GLY A 29 -21.76 7.90 2.39
N ARG A 30 -22.91 7.86 3.08
CA ARG A 30 -24.03 8.76 2.78
C ARG A 30 -23.71 10.21 3.15
N GLY A 31 -23.03 10.46 4.26
CA GLY A 31 -22.59 11.80 4.66
C GLY A 31 -21.59 12.40 3.67
N GLU A 32 -20.59 11.62 3.25
CA GLU A 32 -19.61 11.95 2.22
C GLU A 32 -20.30 12.29 0.89
N TYR A 33 -21.27 11.48 0.47
CA TYR A 33 -22.05 11.73 -0.74
C TYR A 33 -22.80 13.06 -0.69
N LEU A 34 -23.51 13.33 0.42
CA LEU A 34 -24.27 14.58 0.58
C LEU A 34 -23.35 15.80 0.63
N TRP A 35 -22.23 15.70 1.34
CA TRP A 35 -21.23 16.75 1.42
C TRP A 35 -20.61 17.03 0.06
N LEU A 36 -20.15 16.00 -0.65
CA LEU A 36 -19.52 16.14 -1.96
C LEU A 36 -20.50 16.74 -2.98
N ARG A 37 -21.76 16.30 -2.97
CA ARG A 37 -22.77 16.86 -3.87
C ARG A 37 -22.93 18.37 -3.68
N LYS A 38 -23.04 18.83 -2.43
CA LYS A 38 -23.13 20.26 -2.10
C LYS A 38 -21.85 20.98 -2.50
N PHE A 39 -20.69 20.42 -2.15
CA PHE A 39 -19.38 20.99 -2.48
C PHE A 39 -19.20 21.18 -3.99
N CYS A 40 -19.58 20.20 -4.80
CA CYS A 40 -19.51 20.29 -6.26
C CYS A 40 -20.45 21.36 -6.82
N GLU A 41 -21.68 21.48 -6.31
CA GLU A 41 -22.66 22.49 -6.75
C GLU A 41 -22.19 23.91 -6.41
N GLU A 42 -21.59 24.12 -5.23
CA GLU A 42 -21.10 25.43 -4.79
C GLU A 42 -19.80 25.85 -5.50
N ASN A 43 -18.89 24.91 -5.75
CA ASN A 43 -17.55 25.21 -6.26
C ASN A 43 -17.37 24.92 -7.76
N LYS A 44 -18.44 24.52 -8.47
CA LYS A 44 -18.43 24.19 -9.89
C LYS A 44 -17.34 23.16 -10.25
N ILE A 45 -17.26 22.10 -9.46
CA ILE A 45 -16.28 21.03 -9.66
C ILE A 45 -16.71 20.15 -10.84
N ASP A 46 -15.87 20.04 -11.87
CA ASP A 46 -16.13 19.24 -13.07
C ASP A 46 -15.76 17.76 -12.94
N LYS A 47 -14.77 17.44 -12.09
CA LYS A 47 -14.24 16.08 -11.91
C LYS A 47 -13.85 15.82 -10.46
N VAL A 48 -14.06 14.59 -10.00
CA VAL A 48 -13.66 14.10 -8.67
C VAL A 48 -12.84 12.83 -8.84
N ILE A 49 -11.69 12.76 -8.19
CA ILE A 49 -10.92 11.51 -8.03
C ILE A 49 -10.97 11.12 -6.56
N SER A 50 -11.53 9.95 -6.28
CA SER A 50 -11.75 9.40 -4.95
C SER A 50 -10.79 8.24 -4.71
N ASP A 51 -9.78 8.47 -3.88
CA ASP A 51 -8.84 7.42 -3.47
C ASP A 51 -9.44 6.59 -2.32
N ASN A 52 -9.98 5.43 -2.66
CA ASN A 52 -10.55 4.45 -1.73
C ASN A 52 -11.57 5.02 -0.72
N ARG A 53 -12.37 6.03 -1.10
CA ARG A 53 -13.47 6.57 -0.28
C ARG A 53 -14.81 6.16 -0.87
N PHE A 54 -15.59 5.38 -0.15
CA PHE A 54 -16.81 4.78 -0.73
C PHE A 54 -17.94 5.77 -1.01
N GLY A 55 -18.02 6.90 -0.28
CA GLY A 55 -19.09 7.88 -0.44
C GLY A 55 -18.77 9.09 -1.33
N LEU A 56 -17.52 9.25 -1.78
CA LEU A 56 -17.09 10.44 -2.55
C LEU A 56 -17.32 10.28 -4.05
N TRP A 57 -18.56 10.01 -4.44
CA TRP A 57 -19.03 10.03 -5.83
C TRP A 57 -20.18 11.01 -6.01
N ASN A 58 -20.37 11.52 -7.23
CA ASN A 58 -21.49 12.37 -7.58
C ASN A 58 -21.96 12.06 -9.00
N LYS A 59 -23.22 11.66 -9.19
CA LYS A 59 -23.76 11.32 -10.52
C LYS A 59 -23.84 12.50 -11.50
N LYS A 60 -23.76 13.74 -11.01
CA LYS A 60 -23.76 14.95 -11.84
C LYS A 60 -22.36 15.37 -12.30
N VAL A 61 -21.31 14.75 -11.77
CA VAL A 61 -19.90 15.13 -11.97
C VAL A 61 -19.11 13.89 -12.36
N HIS A 62 -18.14 14.01 -13.26
CA HIS A 62 -17.32 12.87 -13.62
C HIS A 62 -16.52 12.39 -12.41
N SER A 63 -16.87 11.22 -11.87
CA SER A 63 -16.34 10.70 -10.61
C SER A 63 -15.52 9.44 -10.88
N VAL A 64 -14.23 9.48 -10.53
CA VAL A 64 -13.28 8.38 -10.65
C VAL A 64 -13.06 7.76 -9.28
N TYR A 65 -13.14 6.45 -9.18
CA TYR A 65 -12.76 5.70 -7.99
C TYR A 65 -11.44 5.00 -8.19
N MET A 66 -10.47 5.24 -7.30
CA MET A 66 -9.18 4.58 -7.34
C MET A 66 -9.10 3.53 -6.23
N THR A 67 -8.73 2.30 -6.58
CA THR A 67 -8.51 1.21 -5.63
C THR A 67 -7.59 0.16 -6.22
N HIS A 68 -6.69 -0.40 -5.41
CA HIS A 68 -5.87 -1.58 -5.76
C HIS A 68 -6.39 -2.86 -5.10
N GLN A 69 -7.48 -2.77 -4.34
CA GLN A 69 -8.07 -3.89 -3.61
C GLN A 69 -9.58 -4.00 -3.87
N VAL A 70 -9.93 -4.61 -5.00
CA VAL A 70 -11.33 -4.91 -5.37
C VAL A 70 -11.92 -5.95 -4.43
N MET A 71 -11.15 -6.97 -4.08
CA MET A 71 -11.50 -8.00 -3.10
C MET A 71 -10.68 -7.78 -1.83
N ILE A 72 -11.37 -7.58 -0.70
CA ILE A 72 -10.73 -7.44 0.60
C ILE A 72 -10.39 -8.84 1.14
N LYS A 73 -9.11 -9.08 1.46
CA LYS A 73 -8.69 -10.29 2.15
C LYS A 73 -9.18 -10.28 3.58
N MET A 74 -9.88 -11.33 3.98
CA MET A 74 -10.44 -11.44 5.32
C MET A 74 -9.56 -12.33 6.19
N PRO A 75 -9.53 -12.12 7.52
CA PRO A 75 -8.89 -13.07 8.43
C PRO A 75 -9.49 -14.47 8.26
N MET A 76 -8.74 -15.52 8.59
CA MET A 76 -9.15 -16.91 8.34
C MET A 76 -10.56 -17.23 8.85
N ALA A 77 -10.94 -16.69 10.01
CA ALA A 77 -12.27 -16.86 10.60
C ALA A 77 -13.43 -16.31 9.73
N PHE A 78 -13.17 -15.38 8.81
CA PHE A 78 -14.15 -14.72 7.94
C PHE A 78 -13.90 -14.94 6.45
N LYS A 79 -13.01 -15.86 6.10
CA LYS A 79 -12.63 -16.13 4.71
C LYS A 79 -13.84 -16.48 3.82
N ILE A 80 -14.86 -17.12 4.39
CA ILE A 80 -16.12 -17.44 3.68
C ILE A 80 -16.92 -16.20 3.25
N PHE A 81 -16.68 -15.04 3.86
CA PHE A 81 -17.37 -13.78 3.55
C PHE A 81 -16.65 -12.92 2.50
N GLU A 82 -15.47 -13.32 2.02
CA GLU A 82 -14.76 -12.56 0.98
C GLU A 82 -15.60 -12.35 -0.30
N PRO A 83 -16.36 -13.33 -0.83
CA PRO A 83 -17.23 -13.11 -1.99
C PRO A 83 -18.32 -12.06 -1.74
N ILE A 84 -18.86 -12.01 -0.53
CA ILE A 84 -19.86 -11.02 -0.12
C ILE A 84 -19.23 -9.64 -0.05
N SER A 85 -18.04 -9.52 0.55
CA SER A 85 -17.30 -8.27 0.59
C SER A 85 -17.00 -7.73 -0.82
N TYR A 86 -16.59 -8.62 -1.73
CA TYR A 86 -16.40 -8.27 -3.13
C TYR A 86 -17.71 -7.79 -3.78
N TRP A 87 -18.84 -8.48 -3.56
CA TRP A 87 -20.12 -8.06 -4.12
C TRP A 87 -20.56 -6.68 -3.63
N VAL A 88 -20.38 -6.40 -2.34
CA VAL A 88 -20.65 -5.07 -1.75
C VAL A 88 -19.75 -4.02 -2.40
N HIS A 89 -18.44 -4.28 -2.46
CA HIS A 89 -17.49 -3.34 -3.04
C HIS A 89 -17.77 -3.07 -4.53
N LYS A 90 -18.08 -4.12 -5.29
CA LYS A 90 -18.52 -4.01 -6.70
C LYS A 90 -19.73 -3.10 -6.86
N THR A 91 -20.68 -3.12 -5.92
CA THR A 91 -21.87 -2.25 -5.95
C THR A 91 -21.52 -0.78 -5.70
N ILE A 92 -20.52 -0.52 -4.87
CA ILE A 92 -19.97 0.82 -4.62
C ILE A 92 -19.24 1.33 -5.87
N MET A 93 -18.34 0.52 -6.45
CA MET A 93 -17.58 0.88 -7.66
C MET A 93 -18.49 1.26 -8.84
N LYS A 94 -19.67 0.62 -8.95
CA LYS A 94 -20.68 0.92 -9.98
C LYS A 94 -21.36 2.29 -9.82
N GLN A 95 -21.24 2.96 -8.67
CA GLN A 95 -21.77 4.32 -8.49
C GLN A 95 -20.90 5.39 -9.16
N TYR A 96 -19.63 5.07 -9.43
CA TYR A 96 -18.67 5.96 -10.06
C TYR A 96 -18.77 5.92 -11.58
N THR A 97 -18.33 7.00 -12.23
CA THR A 97 -18.23 7.07 -13.68
C THR A 97 -17.15 6.12 -14.19
N GLU A 98 -15.99 6.11 -13.54
CA GLU A 98 -14.88 5.22 -13.83
C GLU A 98 -14.29 4.66 -12.54
N CYS A 99 -13.65 3.50 -12.64
CA CYS A 99 -12.84 2.93 -11.59
C CYS A 99 -11.45 2.60 -12.14
N TRP A 100 -10.41 3.12 -11.50
CA TRP A 100 -9.03 2.93 -11.90
C TRP A 100 -8.32 2.03 -10.89
N ILE A 101 -7.69 0.98 -11.41
CA ILE A 101 -6.85 0.08 -10.63
C ILE A 101 -5.40 0.36 -11.02
N PRO A 102 -4.57 0.93 -10.11
CA PRO A 102 -3.15 1.13 -10.36
C PRO A 102 -2.43 -0.21 -10.23
N ASP A 103 -2.57 -1.05 -11.25
CA ASP A 103 -1.93 -2.36 -11.37
C ASP A 103 -1.77 -2.69 -12.86
N VAL A 104 -1.02 -3.76 -13.14
CA VAL A 104 -0.90 -4.38 -14.47
C VAL A 104 -2.06 -5.37 -14.65
N GLU A 105 -2.70 -5.36 -15.82
CA GLU A 105 -3.84 -6.24 -16.11
C GLU A 105 -3.40 -7.69 -16.34
N GLU A 106 -2.24 -7.86 -16.97
CA GLU A 106 -1.73 -9.16 -17.38
C GLU A 106 -1.18 -9.98 -16.20
N ASN A 107 -1.31 -11.31 -16.31
CA ASN A 107 -0.66 -12.28 -15.41
C ASN A 107 -0.90 -12.02 -13.91
N GLY A 108 -2.07 -11.49 -13.56
CA GLY A 108 -2.49 -11.23 -12.19
C GLY A 108 -1.81 -10.02 -11.53
N GLY A 109 -1.04 -9.20 -12.28
CA GLY A 109 -0.42 -7.98 -11.79
C GLY A 109 0.38 -8.14 -10.49
N PHE A 110 0.50 -7.06 -9.71
CA PHE A 110 1.12 -7.08 -8.38
C PHE A 110 0.10 -7.37 -7.27
N SER A 111 -1.19 -7.16 -7.56
CA SER A 111 -2.24 -7.30 -6.56
C SER A 111 -2.82 -8.72 -6.49
N GLY A 112 -2.58 -9.58 -7.49
CA GLY A 112 -3.07 -10.96 -7.52
C GLY A 112 -4.58 -11.03 -7.27
N ASP A 113 -4.99 -11.87 -6.34
CA ASP A 113 -6.40 -12.05 -5.98
C ASP A 113 -7.13 -10.75 -5.61
N LEU A 114 -6.40 -9.74 -5.12
CA LEU A 114 -6.99 -8.48 -4.67
C LEU A 114 -7.73 -7.75 -5.79
N SER A 115 -7.23 -7.81 -7.04
CA SER A 115 -7.89 -7.19 -8.20
C SER A 115 -8.19 -8.15 -9.35
N HIS A 116 -7.64 -9.36 -9.33
CA HIS A 116 -7.72 -10.29 -10.46
C HIS A 116 -8.59 -11.54 -10.21
N LYS A 117 -9.00 -11.82 -8.96
CA LYS A 117 -9.77 -13.04 -8.65
C LYS A 117 -11.19 -13.05 -9.21
N TYR A 118 -11.83 -11.89 -9.27
CA TYR A 118 -13.25 -11.77 -9.63
C TYR A 118 -13.46 -10.76 -10.75
N SER A 119 -14.57 -10.93 -11.49
CA SER A 119 -14.91 -10.04 -12.61
C SER A 119 -15.04 -8.57 -12.21
N LEU A 120 -14.45 -7.67 -13.00
CA LEU A 120 -14.55 -6.24 -12.72
C LEU A 120 -15.86 -5.65 -13.28
N PRO A 121 -16.38 -4.54 -12.69
CA PRO A 121 -17.38 -3.71 -13.35
C PRO A 121 -16.91 -3.23 -14.74
N LYS A 122 -17.86 -2.97 -15.65
CA LYS A 122 -17.54 -2.46 -17.01
C LYS A 122 -16.86 -1.10 -17.02
N ASN A 123 -17.06 -0.30 -15.97
CA ASN A 123 -16.43 1.02 -15.82
C ASN A 123 -15.04 0.95 -15.18
N THR A 124 -14.49 -0.25 -14.97
CA THR A 124 -13.19 -0.46 -14.36
C THR A 124 -12.11 -0.67 -15.42
N LYS A 125 -10.95 -0.05 -15.23
CA LYS A 125 -9.76 -0.26 -16.05
C LYS A 125 -8.49 -0.30 -15.20
N PHE A 126 -7.53 -1.10 -15.63
CA PHE A 126 -6.17 -1.05 -15.13
C PHE A 126 -5.47 0.16 -15.76
N ILE A 127 -4.75 0.94 -14.95
CA ILE A 127 -4.05 2.16 -15.40
C ILE A 127 -2.53 2.02 -15.37
N GLY A 128 -2.03 0.81 -15.11
CA GLY A 128 -0.60 0.54 -14.95
C GLY A 128 -0.07 0.92 -13.58
N VAL A 129 1.24 0.74 -13.43
CA VAL A 129 1.97 1.05 -12.21
C VAL A 129 2.09 2.57 -12.05
N LEU A 130 1.76 3.06 -10.86
CA LEU A 130 1.95 4.46 -10.50
C LEU A 130 2.98 4.57 -9.38
N SER A 131 4.04 5.33 -9.64
CA SER A 131 5.09 5.56 -8.65
C SER A 131 5.64 6.98 -8.77
N ARG A 132 6.02 7.52 -7.62
CA ARG A 132 6.81 8.77 -7.53
C ARG A 132 8.22 8.62 -8.13
N PHE A 133 8.69 7.39 -8.32
CA PHE A 133 10.01 7.10 -8.88
C PHE A 133 10.06 7.08 -10.41
N ASP A 134 8.96 7.40 -11.09
CA ASP A 134 8.90 7.43 -12.55
C ASP A 134 9.95 8.39 -13.16
N ILE A 135 10.20 9.52 -12.49
CA ILE A 135 11.20 10.52 -12.93
C ILE A 135 12.65 10.15 -12.62
N TYR A 136 12.90 9.07 -11.85
CA TYR A 136 14.23 8.66 -11.39
C TYR A 136 14.72 7.35 -12.04
N LYS A 137 14.00 6.85 -13.06
CA LYS A 137 14.34 5.61 -13.76
C LYS A 137 15.78 5.60 -14.31
N GLU A 138 16.23 6.73 -14.82
CA GLU A 138 17.55 6.90 -15.44
C GLU A 138 18.65 7.30 -14.45
N MET A 139 18.39 7.32 -13.13
CA MET A 139 19.44 7.62 -12.15
C MET A 139 20.50 6.51 -12.10
N GLU A 140 21.76 6.91 -11.95
CA GLU A 140 22.86 5.97 -11.73
C GLU A 140 22.68 5.18 -10.43
N GLN A 141 23.17 3.94 -10.44
CA GLN A 141 23.12 3.07 -9.27
C GLN A 141 24.28 3.36 -8.31
N ASP A 142 24.03 3.23 -7.01
CA ASP A 142 25.05 3.37 -5.96
C ASP A 142 25.18 2.05 -5.17
N GLU A 143 26.34 1.41 -5.33
CA GLU A 143 26.67 0.11 -4.71
C GLU A 143 27.27 0.24 -3.30
N THR A 144 27.14 1.41 -2.66
CA THR A 144 27.65 1.66 -1.30
C THR A 144 27.09 0.68 -0.26
N TYR A 145 25.86 0.21 -0.45
CA TYR A 145 25.18 -0.71 0.46
C TYR A 145 24.83 -2.02 -0.25
N ASP A 146 25.17 -3.14 0.38
CA ASP A 146 24.78 -4.47 -0.08
C ASP A 146 23.28 -4.71 0.16
N ASN A 147 22.74 -4.21 1.28
CA ASN A 147 21.35 -4.40 1.68
C ASN A 147 20.67 -3.06 1.96
N VAL A 148 19.41 -2.92 1.55
CA VAL A 148 18.56 -1.77 1.89
C VAL A 148 17.31 -2.27 2.61
N ILE A 149 17.06 -1.78 3.82
CA ILE A 149 15.91 -2.13 4.65
C ILE A 149 14.99 -0.92 4.74
N ILE A 150 13.78 -1.03 4.17
CA ILE A 150 12.75 0.01 4.23
C ILE A 150 11.73 -0.36 5.30
N LEU A 151 11.74 0.39 6.41
CA LEU A 151 10.77 0.22 7.47
C LEU A 151 9.57 1.13 7.18
N SER A 152 8.39 0.52 7.17
CA SER A 152 7.11 1.21 7.07
C SER A 152 6.07 0.52 7.93
N GLY A 153 4.91 1.17 8.08
CA GLY A 153 3.77 0.64 8.80
C GLY A 153 3.52 1.30 10.15
N VAL A 154 2.48 0.83 10.83
CA VAL A 154 1.96 1.42 12.06
C VAL A 154 2.67 0.87 13.31
N GLU A 155 2.74 1.68 14.37
CA GLU A 155 3.19 1.20 15.67
C GLU A 155 2.17 0.22 16.29
N PRO A 156 2.62 -0.80 17.05
CA PRO A 156 4.01 -1.12 17.41
C PRO A 156 4.76 -2.01 16.40
N GLN A 157 4.09 -2.42 15.30
CA GLN A 157 4.65 -3.39 14.35
C GLN A 157 5.88 -2.86 13.61
N ARG A 158 5.95 -1.56 13.36
CA ARG A 158 7.13 -0.89 12.79
C ARG A 158 8.35 -1.06 13.69
N SER A 159 8.24 -0.69 14.98
CA SER A 159 9.34 -0.82 15.94
C SER A 159 9.76 -2.27 16.21
N ILE A 160 8.81 -3.21 16.23
CA ILE A 160 9.12 -4.64 16.37
C ILE A 160 9.96 -5.13 15.18
N PHE A 161 9.61 -4.70 13.97
CA PHE A 161 10.34 -5.07 12.76
C PHE A 161 11.71 -4.42 12.68
N GLU A 162 11.82 -3.14 13.05
CA GLU A 162 13.09 -2.42 13.20
C GLU A 162 14.06 -3.19 14.12
N LYS A 163 13.59 -3.59 15.31
CA LYS A 163 14.40 -4.36 16.27
C LYS A 163 14.86 -5.70 15.67
N ARG A 164 13.93 -6.45 15.06
CA ARG A 164 14.24 -7.74 14.44
C ARG A 164 15.29 -7.60 13.33
N MET A 165 15.13 -6.63 12.44
CA MET A 165 16.06 -6.39 11.34
C MET A 165 17.42 -5.90 11.86
N THR A 166 17.45 -5.09 12.92
CA THR A 166 18.70 -4.69 13.57
C THR A 166 19.43 -5.90 14.14
N GLU A 167 18.73 -6.76 14.87
CA GLU A 167 19.31 -7.98 15.44
C GLU A 167 19.83 -8.94 14.36
N GLU A 168 19.14 -9.04 13.23
CA GLU A 168 19.51 -9.93 12.12
C GLU A 168 20.74 -9.43 11.32
N TYR A 169 20.94 -8.11 11.23
CA TYR A 169 21.98 -7.51 10.39
C TYR A 169 23.16 -6.89 11.17
N LYS A 170 23.07 -6.71 12.49
CA LYS A 170 24.11 -6.02 13.28
C LYS A 170 25.48 -6.73 13.27
N ASP A 171 25.48 -8.06 13.16
CA ASP A 171 26.68 -8.91 13.21
C ASP A 171 27.14 -9.35 11.80
N LYS A 172 26.47 -8.87 10.75
CA LYS A 172 26.80 -9.13 9.35
C LYS A 172 27.91 -8.18 8.87
N GLN A 173 28.70 -8.63 7.89
CA GLN A 173 29.78 -7.82 7.30
C GLN A 173 29.27 -6.89 6.19
N GLU A 174 28.16 -7.30 5.56
CA GLU A 174 27.48 -6.60 4.48
C GLU A 174 26.99 -5.22 4.94
N LYS A 175 27.34 -4.18 4.16
CA LYS A 175 26.92 -2.81 4.45
C LYS A 175 25.40 -2.71 4.27
N THR A 176 24.71 -2.29 5.32
CA THR A 176 23.24 -2.29 5.34
C THR A 176 22.72 -0.89 5.59
N LEU A 177 21.90 -0.38 4.67
CA LEU A 177 21.14 0.84 4.86
C LEU A 177 19.78 0.51 5.50
N MET A 178 19.36 1.24 6.52
CA MET A 178 18.03 1.08 7.14
C MET A 178 17.30 2.41 7.21
N ILE A 179 16.11 2.50 6.61
CA ILE A 179 15.29 3.72 6.59
C ILE A 179 14.07 3.49 7.49
N VAL A 180 13.88 4.35 8.48
CA VAL A 180 13.01 4.08 9.64
C VAL A 180 11.56 4.56 9.43
N GLY A 181 11.33 5.44 8.47
CA GLY A 181 10.00 5.94 8.10
C GLY A 181 9.39 6.89 9.14
N LYS A 182 10.24 7.59 9.90
CA LYS A 182 9.81 8.65 10.82
C LYS A 182 10.05 10.00 10.17
N PRO A 183 8.99 10.77 9.85
CA PRO A 183 9.13 12.15 9.41
C PRO A 183 9.44 13.03 10.63
N ASP A 184 10.61 12.83 11.23
CA ASP A 184 11.20 13.81 12.13
C ASP A 184 11.73 14.97 11.27
N LYS A 185 11.68 16.20 11.79
CA LYS A 185 12.13 17.39 11.05
C LYS A 185 13.65 17.39 10.76
N GLU A 186 14.40 16.57 11.47
CA GLU A 186 15.85 16.46 11.34
C GLU A 186 16.23 15.05 10.90
N ILE A 187 17.09 14.96 9.88
CA ILE A 187 17.67 13.69 9.45
C ILE A 187 18.69 13.26 10.51
N HIS A 188 18.28 12.35 11.38
CA HIS A 188 19.22 11.66 12.25
C HIS A 188 19.76 10.39 11.58
N SER A 189 21.08 10.24 11.61
CA SER A 189 21.78 9.01 11.23
C SER A 189 22.40 8.34 12.46
N GLU A 190 22.21 7.02 12.58
CA GLU A 190 22.83 6.19 13.62
C GLU A 190 23.61 5.05 12.96
N LYS A 191 24.79 4.72 13.49
CA LYS A 191 25.57 3.57 13.02
C LYS A 191 25.59 2.47 14.07
N ILE A 192 25.19 1.26 13.68
CA ILE A 192 25.18 0.06 14.53
C ILE A 192 25.92 -1.05 13.78
N GLY A 193 27.21 -1.24 14.08
CA GLY A 193 28.06 -2.14 13.30
C GLY A 193 28.13 -1.68 11.83
N GLN A 194 27.72 -2.56 10.90
CA GLN A 194 27.65 -2.27 9.46
C GLN A 194 26.30 -1.67 9.02
N ILE A 195 25.37 -1.46 9.94
CA ILE A 195 24.08 -0.81 9.67
C ILE A 195 24.26 0.70 9.75
N THR A 196 23.90 1.40 8.67
CA THR A 196 23.67 2.85 8.68
C THR A 196 22.17 3.10 8.66
N LYS A 197 21.66 3.73 9.71
CA LYS A 197 20.23 3.93 9.92
C LYS A 197 19.88 5.39 9.75
N PHE A 198 18.91 5.70 8.89
CA PHE A 198 18.37 7.04 8.68
C PHE A 198 16.89 7.10 9.07
N THR A 199 16.47 8.22 9.67
CA THR A 199 15.05 8.49 9.95
C THR A 199 14.22 8.56 8.66
N HIS A 200 14.72 9.29 7.68
CA HIS A 200 14.23 9.40 6.31
C HIS A 200 15.38 9.75 5.35
N LEU A 201 15.15 9.55 4.06
CA LEU A 201 16.02 9.98 2.95
C LEU A 201 15.13 10.56 1.86
N ASP A 202 15.62 11.56 1.16
CA ASP A 202 14.97 12.07 -0.05
C ASP A 202 15.13 11.07 -1.21
N ASP A 203 14.25 11.19 -2.21
CA ASP A 203 14.18 10.21 -3.30
C ASP A 203 15.45 10.18 -4.15
N GLU A 204 16.06 11.34 -4.37
CA GLU A 204 17.35 11.48 -5.08
C GLU A 204 18.48 10.72 -4.37
N GLN A 205 18.38 10.52 -3.06
CA GLN A 205 19.35 9.75 -2.29
C GLN A 205 18.97 8.27 -2.23
N LEU A 206 17.68 7.97 -2.05
CA LEU A 206 17.20 6.61 -1.86
C LEU A 206 17.26 5.77 -3.15
N VAL A 207 16.88 6.35 -4.29
CA VAL A 207 16.79 5.60 -5.56
C VAL A 207 18.13 4.98 -5.97
N PRO A 208 19.27 5.70 -5.96
CA PRO A 208 20.56 5.09 -6.27
C PRO A 208 20.90 3.88 -5.41
N TYR A 209 20.64 3.94 -4.09
CA TYR A 209 20.90 2.82 -3.19
C TYR A 209 19.98 1.62 -3.46
N LEU A 210 18.69 1.85 -3.78
CA LEU A 210 17.78 0.77 -4.16
C LEU A 210 18.25 0.08 -5.46
N LYS A 211 18.71 0.86 -6.44
CA LYS A 211 19.25 0.35 -7.71
C LYS A 211 20.55 -0.40 -7.53
N GLY A 212 21.48 0.08 -6.70
CA GLY A 212 22.81 -0.52 -6.56
C GLY A 212 22.93 -1.65 -5.54
N CYS A 213 21.98 -1.79 -4.61
CA CYS A 213 22.05 -2.87 -3.63
C CYS A 213 21.76 -4.26 -4.22
N LYS A 214 22.09 -5.30 -3.44
CA LYS A 214 21.83 -6.71 -3.77
C LYS A 214 20.47 -7.17 -3.25
N THR A 215 20.11 -6.77 -2.03
CA THR A 215 18.87 -7.21 -1.38
C THR A 215 18.10 -6.03 -0.82
N ILE A 216 16.80 -5.98 -1.08
CA ILE A 216 15.87 -5.00 -0.51
C ILE A 216 14.96 -5.71 0.48
N VAL A 217 14.95 -5.32 1.75
CA VAL A 217 14.01 -5.86 2.75
C VAL A 217 12.96 -4.82 3.06
N CYS A 218 11.70 -5.12 2.79
CA CYS A 218 10.63 -4.14 2.97
C CYS A 218 9.30 -4.79 3.39
N ARG A 219 8.35 -3.95 3.80
CA ARG A 219 6.97 -4.40 3.99
C ARG A 219 6.31 -4.67 2.63
N ALA A 220 5.35 -5.58 2.61
CA ALA A 220 4.49 -5.82 1.44
C ALA A 220 3.42 -4.72 1.26
N GLY A 221 3.82 -3.45 1.33
CA GLY A 221 2.95 -2.31 1.09
C GLY A 221 2.81 -2.05 -0.40
N TYR A 222 1.58 -1.87 -0.89
CA TYR A 222 1.32 -1.80 -2.33
C TYR A 222 2.08 -0.66 -3.04
N SER A 223 2.16 0.52 -2.44
CA SER A 223 2.99 1.62 -2.97
C SER A 223 4.47 1.26 -3.07
N THR A 224 5.02 0.52 -2.08
CA THR A 224 6.41 0.05 -2.15
C THR A 224 6.60 -0.93 -3.29
N VAL A 225 5.63 -1.82 -3.55
CA VAL A 225 5.71 -2.76 -4.68
C VAL A 225 5.77 -2.00 -6.01
N MET A 226 4.89 -1.02 -6.20
CA MET A 226 4.89 -0.16 -7.39
C MET A 226 6.18 0.65 -7.54
N ASP A 227 6.72 1.17 -6.43
CA ASP A 227 7.99 1.91 -6.43
C ASP A 227 9.16 1.03 -6.88
N LEU A 228 9.25 -0.21 -6.38
CA LEU A 228 10.32 -1.13 -6.76
C LEU A 228 10.19 -1.63 -8.21
N GLU A 229 8.96 -1.91 -8.66
CA GLU A 229 8.69 -2.28 -10.05
C GLU A 229 9.05 -1.15 -11.01
N THR A 230 8.70 0.09 -10.67
CA THR A 230 9.00 1.27 -11.51
C THR A 230 10.50 1.45 -11.72
N LEU A 231 11.30 1.06 -10.73
CA LEU A 231 12.77 1.07 -10.78
C LEU A 231 13.37 -0.20 -11.38
N GLY A 232 12.57 -1.24 -11.66
CA GLY A 232 13.04 -2.53 -12.15
C GLY A 232 13.89 -3.32 -11.14
N VAL A 233 13.66 -3.12 -9.84
CA VAL A 233 14.43 -3.73 -8.74
C VAL A 233 13.57 -4.62 -7.83
N GLU A 234 12.32 -4.86 -8.20
CA GLU A 234 11.40 -5.72 -7.48
C GLU A 234 11.96 -7.12 -7.28
N HIS A 235 12.69 -7.69 -8.25
CA HIS A 235 13.38 -8.98 -8.11
C HIS A 235 14.37 -9.05 -6.93
N LYS A 236 14.90 -7.91 -6.48
CA LYS A 236 15.82 -7.81 -5.32
C LYS A 236 15.10 -7.84 -3.97
N ALA A 237 13.78 -7.65 -3.97
CA ALA A 237 13.03 -7.48 -2.72
C ALA A 237 12.66 -8.79 -2.01
N ILE A 238 12.75 -8.78 -0.69
CA ILE A 238 12.18 -9.76 0.22
C ILE A 238 11.06 -9.06 1.00
N TYR A 239 9.82 -9.48 0.75
CA TYR A 239 8.66 -8.85 1.34
C TYR A 239 8.29 -9.48 2.69
N PHE A 240 8.11 -8.64 3.70
CA PHE A 240 7.62 -9.02 5.02
C PHE A 240 6.23 -8.44 5.30
N PRO A 241 5.27 -9.24 5.76
CA PRO A 241 3.93 -8.72 6.05
C PRO A 241 3.88 -8.03 7.41
N THR A 242 3.07 -6.99 7.53
CA THR A 242 2.65 -6.48 8.85
C THR A 242 1.64 -7.44 9.46
N LEU A 243 2.01 -8.12 10.56
CA LEU A 243 1.14 -9.13 11.18
C LEU A 243 -0.23 -8.55 11.57
N GLY A 244 -1.28 -9.26 11.20
CA GLY A 244 -2.67 -8.86 11.34
C GLY A 244 -3.20 -8.07 10.14
N GLN A 245 -2.36 -7.54 9.25
CA GLN A 245 -2.82 -6.91 8.02
C GLN A 245 -2.96 -7.96 6.93
N THR A 246 -4.18 -8.49 6.77
CA THR A 246 -4.50 -9.59 5.84
C THR A 246 -4.12 -9.31 4.39
N GLU A 247 -4.23 -8.06 3.95
CA GLU A 247 -3.74 -7.60 2.64
C GLU A 247 -2.22 -7.82 2.50
N GLN A 248 -1.43 -7.30 3.46
CA GLN A 248 0.03 -7.44 3.41
C GLN A 248 0.48 -8.89 3.62
N GLU A 249 -0.21 -9.65 4.47
CA GLU A 249 0.02 -11.09 4.67
C GLU A 249 -0.15 -11.86 3.37
N TYR A 250 -1.21 -11.57 2.62
CA TYR A 250 -1.42 -12.13 1.30
C TYR A 250 -0.34 -11.70 0.29
N LEU A 251 -0.10 -10.38 0.18
CA LEU A 251 0.85 -9.82 -0.78
C LEU A 251 2.28 -10.32 -0.54
N ALA A 252 2.71 -10.44 0.72
CA ALA A 252 4.04 -10.94 1.02
C ALA A 252 4.25 -12.37 0.51
N VAL A 253 3.25 -13.25 0.64
CA VAL A 253 3.33 -14.61 0.10
C VAL A 253 3.31 -14.58 -1.42
N TYR A 254 2.29 -13.93 -2.00
CA TYR A 254 2.10 -13.84 -3.44
C TYR A 254 3.34 -13.31 -4.18
N LEU A 255 3.90 -12.20 -3.70
CA LEU A 255 5.02 -11.53 -4.36
C LEU A 255 6.35 -12.25 -4.15
N ASN A 256 6.57 -12.89 -2.99
CA ASN A 256 7.79 -13.69 -2.80
C ASN A 256 7.75 -15.01 -3.60
N GLU A 257 6.56 -15.54 -3.88
CA GLU A 257 6.39 -16.71 -4.76
C GLU A 257 6.53 -16.31 -6.24
N LYS A 258 5.94 -15.18 -6.66
CA LYS A 258 5.97 -14.70 -8.05
C LYS A 258 7.38 -14.35 -8.56
N LYS A 259 8.33 -14.06 -7.66
CA LYS A 259 9.73 -13.77 -8.00
C LYS A 259 10.58 -15.01 -8.26
N LYS A 260 10.11 -16.20 -7.87
CA LYS A 260 10.82 -17.46 -8.08
C LYS A 260 10.54 -18.02 -9.46
#